data_AF-A0A436GXR9-F1
#
_entry.id   AF-A0A436GXR9-F1
#
_cell.length_a   1.000
_cell.length_b   1.000
_cell.length_c   1.000
_cell.angle_alpha   90.00
_cell.angle_beta   90.00
_cell.angle_gamma   90.00
#
_symmetry.space_group_name_H-M   'P 1'
#
loop_
_entity.id
_entity.type
_entity.pdbx_description
1 polymer ?
#
loop_
_entity_poly.entity_id
_entity_poly.type
_entity_poly.pdbx_seq_one_letter_code
_entity_poly.pdbx_strand_id
1 'polypeptide(L)'
;MLNTFTSYQLITKDISKSIDRIEQQPVVDRDTKYYLANITKVKSIDDFVKNDRLFKYAMKAYGLEDMDYAKAFMVKALKEGVSDPDSFANKLTDKRYAEFVSAFNFAANGADATIYNKTQQLVTKNYAIQAQIAGLDPNSAYVKGETTYYLANITKVKSIDDLMSNSRLYTYALASFGLDSATEDKDLIKRVLQGGVRDPHSVANKMTDKTYAALASAFNFEAYGENTTTINPAQQPTVDKYMRQTLEEDAGQANQGVRLALYFDRKAPTITSWYDVLADTALASVVRTVLGLPDSFATADVDKQAQLFEQKLDISDFSDPEKLGKFLTRFTSMYEINHPTSSAVTSVSVLFAQPLTVGISTDLMMAMQKLRF
;
A
#
# COMPACT_ATOMS: atom_id res chain seq x y z
N MET A 1 18.39 12.51 -23.58
CA MET A 1 17.48 11.98 -22.54
C MET A 1 17.85 10.53 -22.30
N LEU A 2 17.75 10.06 -21.06
CA LEU A 2 17.88 8.62 -20.80
C LEU A 2 16.63 7.93 -21.36
N ASN A 3 16.80 6.72 -21.90
CA ASN A 3 15.67 5.95 -22.38
C ASN A 3 14.77 5.48 -21.22
N THR A 4 13.58 4.97 -21.55
CA THR A 4 12.57 4.53 -20.59
C THR A 4 13.10 3.47 -19.61
N PHE A 5 13.77 2.43 -20.12
CA PHE A 5 14.29 1.34 -19.31
C PHE A 5 15.35 1.80 -18.31
N THR A 6 16.36 2.55 -18.76
CA THR A 6 17.44 3.06 -17.91
C THR A 6 16.90 4.02 -16.85
N SER A 7 15.97 4.90 -17.21
CA SER A 7 15.34 5.82 -16.27
C SER A 7 14.57 5.08 -15.18
N TYR A 8 13.77 4.08 -15.56
CA TYR A 8 13.05 3.23 -14.62
C TYR A 8 14.01 2.48 -13.67
N GLN A 9 15.04 1.82 -14.20
CA GLN A 9 16.01 1.09 -13.39
C GLN A 9 16.77 1.98 -12.40
N LEU A 10 17.13 3.21 -12.79
CA LEU A 10 17.83 4.13 -11.90
C LEU A 10 16.96 4.53 -10.70
N ILE A 11 15.64 4.64 -10.89
CA ILE A 11 14.69 4.95 -9.82
C ILE A 11 14.47 3.73 -8.93
N THR A 12 14.21 2.56 -9.51
CA THR A 12 13.82 1.35 -8.74
C THR A 12 14.98 0.64 -8.08
N LYS A 13 16.21 0.79 -8.58
CA LYS A 13 17.42 0.25 -7.93
C LYS A 13 17.62 0.79 -6.52
N ASP A 14 17.23 2.05 -6.27
CA ASP A 14 17.28 2.68 -4.96
C ASP A 14 16.06 3.60 -4.81
N ILE A 15 14.91 2.95 -4.62
CA ILE A 15 13.63 3.64 -4.49
C ILE A 15 13.62 4.55 -3.26
N SER A 16 14.26 4.13 -2.16
CA SER A 16 14.35 4.92 -0.93
C SER A 16 15.06 6.24 -1.19
N LYS A 17 16.24 6.22 -1.83
CA LYS A 17 16.94 7.46 -2.20
C LYS A 17 16.16 8.31 -3.21
N SER A 18 15.36 7.70 -4.07
CA SER A 18 14.49 8.43 -4.99
C SER A 18 13.37 9.14 -4.24
N ILE A 19 12.76 8.48 -3.25
CA ILE A 19 11.77 9.08 -2.35
C ILE A 19 12.39 10.17 -1.47
N ASP A 20 13.58 9.96 -0.89
CA ASP A 20 14.28 10.98 -0.09
C ASP A 20 14.49 12.29 -0.89
N ARG A 21 14.79 12.17 -2.18
CA ARG A 21 14.93 13.33 -3.08
C ARG A 21 13.60 14.06 -3.30
N ILE A 22 12.49 13.32 -3.39
CA ILE A 22 11.14 13.90 -3.48
C ILE A 22 10.79 14.61 -2.17
N GLU A 23 11.04 13.97 -1.04
CA GLU A 23 10.76 14.53 0.30
C GLU A 23 11.51 15.85 0.53
N GLN A 24 12.76 15.96 0.05
CA GLN A 24 13.57 17.18 0.15
C GLN A 24 13.11 18.33 -0.74
N GLN A 25 12.16 18.13 -1.66
CA GLN A 25 11.63 19.22 -2.46
C GLN A 25 10.88 20.23 -1.57
N PRO A 26 11.12 21.55 -1.69
CA PRO A 26 10.59 22.53 -0.73
C PRO A 26 9.07 22.51 -0.57
N VAL A 27 8.31 22.29 -1.66
CA VAL A 27 6.84 22.25 -1.62
C VAL A 27 6.37 20.96 -0.93
N VAL A 28 6.97 19.82 -1.30
CA VAL A 28 6.68 18.51 -0.73
C VAL A 28 6.95 18.49 0.77
N ASP A 29 8.16 18.90 1.19
CA ASP A 29 8.54 18.99 2.61
C ASP A 29 7.55 19.84 3.42
N ARG A 30 7.25 21.03 2.91
CA ARG A 30 6.35 21.99 3.56
C ARG A 30 4.93 21.44 3.71
N ASP A 31 4.40 20.78 2.68
CA ASP A 31 3.06 20.23 2.68
C ASP A 31 2.96 18.96 3.54
N THR A 32 3.98 18.11 3.51
CA THR A 32 4.13 16.92 4.37
C THR A 32 4.18 17.30 5.85
N LYS A 33 5.02 18.27 6.22
CA LYS A 33 5.12 18.78 7.59
C LYS A 33 3.79 19.35 8.08
N TYR A 34 3.11 20.11 7.22
CA TYR A 34 1.79 20.64 7.56
C TYR A 34 0.77 19.52 7.75
N TYR A 35 0.78 18.51 6.88
CA TYR A 35 -0.11 17.37 6.96
C TYR A 35 0.05 16.62 8.29
N LEU A 36 1.27 16.17 8.61
CA LEU A 36 1.57 15.44 9.83
C LEU A 36 1.26 16.25 11.10
N ALA A 37 1.55 17.56 11.10
CA ALA A 37 1.30 18.42 12.25
C ALA A 37 -0.19 18.70 12.53
N ASN A 38 -1.09 18.42 11.58
CA ASN A 38 -2.49 18.83 11.69
C ASN A 38 -3.50 17.69 11.48
N ILE A 39 -3.16 16.60 10.79
CA ILE A 39 -4.13 15.55 10.47
C ILE A 39 -4.72 14.91 11.73
N THR A 40 -3.92 14.72 12.79
CA THR A 40 -4.36 14.12 14.07
C THR A 40 -5.35 15.00 14.86
N LYS A 41 -5.45 16.28 14.51
CA LYS A 41 -6.38 17.24 15.11
C LYS A 41 -7.76 17.20 14.48
N VAL A 42 -7.90 16.58 13.30
CA VAL A 42 -9.16 16.48 12.57
C VAL A 42 -10.05 15.46 13.25
N LYS A 43 -11.27 15.88 13.65
CA LYS A 43 -12.23 15.06 14.41
C LYS A 43 -13.53 14.79 13.65
N SER A 44 -13.71 15.37 12.47
CA SER A 44 -14.91 15.16 11.66
C SER A 44 -14.61 15.25 10.16
N ILE A 45 -15.54 14.72 9.36
CA ILE A 45 -15.51 14.82 7.90
C ILE A 45 -15.50 16.29 7.47
N ASP A 46 -16.30 17.12 8.14
CA ASP A 46 -16.39 18.55 7.85
C ASP A 46 -15.04 19.25 8.12
N ASP A 47 -14.39 18.98 9.25
CA ASP A 47 -13.07 19.54 9.56
C ASP A 47 -12.02 19.11 8.52
N PHE A 48 -12.11 17.86 8.07
CA PHE A 48 -11.18 17.31 7.08
C PHE A 48 -11.33 18.00 5.73
N VAL A 49 -12.55 18.02 5.19
CA VAL A 49 -12.85 18.50 3.82
C VAL A 49 -12.81 20.03 3.72
N LYS A 50 -13.08 20.76 4.82
CA LYS A 50 -12.93 22.22 4.88
C LYS A 50 -11.47 22.67 4.93
N ASN A 51 -10.55 21.82 5.39
CA ASN A 51 -9.12 22.10 5.32
C ASN A 51 -8.57 21.68 3.95
N ASP A 52 -8.61 22.59 2.99
CA ASP A 52 -8.16 22.34 1.61
C ASP A 52 -6.77 21.76 1.52
N ARG A 53 -5.85 22.20 2.39
CA ARG A 53 -4.46 21.73 2.35
C ARG A 53 -4.35 20.28 2.79
N LEU A 54 -5.04 19.87 3.86
CA LEU A 54 -5.08 18.47 4.28
C LEU A 54 -5.82 17.59 3.27
N PHE A 55 -6.97 18.06 2.81
CA PHE A 55 -7.82 17.31 1.89
C PHE A 55 -7.12 17.08 0.55
N LYS A 56 -6.54 18.12 -0.07
CA LYS A 56 -5.81 17.98 -1.35
C LYS A 56 -4.57 17.09 -1.22
N TYR A 57 -3.84 17.22 -0.12
CA TYR A 57 -2.70 16.35 0.16
C TYR A 57 -3.12 14.88 0.21
N ALA A 58 -4.19 14.57 0.95
CA ALA A 58 -4.74 13.23 1.01
C ALA A 58 -5.29 12.77 -0.36
N MET A 59 -6.04 13.61 -1.09
CA MET A 59 -6.57 13.25 -2.41
C MET A 59 -5.42 12.89 -3.37
N LYS A 60 -4.35 13.68 -3.39
CA LYS A 60 -3.14 13.38 -4.16
C LYS A 60 -2.50 12.07 -3.74
N ALA A 61 -2.33 11.81 -2.44
CA ALA A 61 -1.78 10.54 -1.97
C ALA A 61 -2.51 9.32 -2.52
N TYR A 62 -3.82 9.41 -2.70
CA TYR A 62 -4.64 8.32 -3.25
C TYR A 62 -4.84 8.41 -4.77
N GLY A 63 -4.11 9.30 -5.46
CA GLY A 63 -4.17 9.47 -6.92
C GLY A 63 -5.46 10.13 -7.41
N LEU A 64 -6.19 10.81 -6.52
CA LEU A 64 -7.47 11.48 -6.78
C LEU A 64 -7.31 13.00 -6.94
N GLU A 65 -6.11 13.50 -7.25
CA GLU A 65 -5.83 14.95 -7.33
C GLU A 65 -6.74 15.68 -8.34
N ASP A 66 -7.03 15.06 -9.49
CA ASP A 66 -7.93 15.62 -10.50
C ASP A 66 -9.38 15.75 -10.02
N MET A 67 -9.75 15.11 -8.91
CA MET A 67 -11.10 15.09 -8.35
C MET A 67 -11.17 15.84 -7.01
N ASP A 68 -10.13 16.62 -6.67
CA ASP A 68 -10.06 17.37 -5.42
C ASP A 68 -11.14 18.48 -5.28
N TYR A 69 -11.76 18.87 -6.40
CA TYR A 69 -12.90 19.80 -6.42
C TYR A 69 -14.22 19.13 -5.99
N ALA A 70 -14.33 17.80 -6.09
CA ALA A 70 -15.56 17.04 -5.87
C ALA A 70 -15.83 16.78 -4.36
N LYS A 71 -15.75 17.82 -3.54
CA LYS A 71 -15.87 17.72 -2.07
C LYS A 71 -17.17 17.05 -1.61
N ALA A 72 -18.31 17.40 -2.20
CA ALA A 72 -19.60 16.80 -1.83
C ALA A 72 -19.65 15.29 -2.12
N PHE A 73 -19.02 14.85 -3.22
CA PHE A 73 -18.88 13.44 -3.56
C PHE A 73 -18.08 12.70 -2.49
N MET A 74 -16.94 13.27 -2.08
CA MET A 74 -16.09 12.69 -1.03
C MET A 74 -16.76 12.71 0.34
N VAL A 75 -17.52 13.75 0.68
CA VAL A 75 -18.32 13.79 1.92
C VAL A 75 -19.32 12.65 1.95
N LYS A 76 -20.00 12.35 0.84
CA LYS A 76 -20.92 11.20 0.75
C LYS A 76 -20.16 9.88 0.99
N ALA A 77 -19.06 9.68 0.27
CA ALA A 77 -18.24 8.47 0.40
C ALA A 77 -17.74 8.26 1.84
N LEU A 78 -17.24 9.31 2.49
CA LEU A 78 -16.75 9.27 3.87
C LEU A 78 -17.86 9.04 4.92
N LYS A 79 -19.08 9.54 4.66
CA LYS A 79 -20.24 9.35 5.54
C LYS A 79 -20.76 7.92 5.52
N GLU A 80 -20.83 7.30 4.34
CA GLU A 80 -21.27 5.91 4.20
C GLU A 80 -20.18 4.91 4.60
N GLY A 81 -18.90 5.28 4.46
CA GLY A 81 -17.78 4.42 4.84
C GLY A 81 -17.58 3.25 3.87
N VAL A 82 -16.88 2.23 4.34
CA VAL A 82 -16.55 1.01 3.56
C VAL A 82 -16.96 -0.29 4.25
N SER A 83 -17.62 -0.21 5.42
CA SER A 83 -18.02 -1.40 6.17
C SER A 83 -19.20 -2.13 5.53
N ASP A 84 -20.12 -1.40 4.91
CA ASP A 84 -21.22 -1.98 4.14
C ASP A 84 -20.73 -2.28 2.70
N PRO A 85 -20.81 -3.54 2.22
CA PRO A 85 -20.49 -3.88 0.83
C PRO A 85 -21.26 -3.04 -0.20
N ASP A 86 -22.45 -2.57 0.17
CA ASP A 86 -23.32 -1.75 -0.66
C ASP A 86 -23.10 -0.23 -0.50
N SER A 87 -22.10 0.19 0.26
CA SER A 87 -21.76 1.60 0.45
C SER A 87 -21.36 2.29 -0.85
N PHE A 88 -21.56 3.60 -0.91
CA PHE A 88 -21.25 4.41 -2.08
C PHE A 88 -19.82 4.18 -2.58
N ALA A 89 -18.81 4.18 -1.71
CA ALA A 89 -17.42 3.99 -2.09
C ALA A 89 -17.15 2.58 -2.64
N ASN A 90 -17.76 1.54 -2.06
CA ASN A 90 -17.57 0.15 -2.49
C ASN A 90 -18.20 -0.13 -3.86
N LYS A 91 -19.32 0.54 -4.16
CA LYS A 91 -20.03 0.46 -5.45
C LYS A 91 -19.33 1.16 -6.61
N LEU A 92 -18.37 2.04 -6.36
CA LEU A 92 -17.62 2.69 -7.43
C LEU A 92 -16.73 1.70 -8.16
N THR A 93 -16.62 1.88 -9.47
CA THR A 93 -15.66 1.15 -10.29
C THR A 93 -14.23 1.48 -9.89
N ASP A 94 -13.94 2.76 -9.67
CA ASP A 94 -12.64 3.23 -9.20
C ASP A 94 -12.46 2.95 -7.70
N LYS A 95 -11.63 1.95 -7.37
CA LYS A 95 -11.40 1.50 -6.00
C LYS A 95 -10.56 2.45 -5.16
N ARG A 96 -9.92 3.46 -5.77
CA ARG A 96 -9.14 4.47 -5.04
C ARG A 96 -9.99 5.25 -4.05
N TYR A 97 -11.28 5.44 -4.34
CA TYR A 97 -12.23 6.06 -3.41
C TYR A 97 -12.46 5.20 -2.16
N ALA A 98 -12.61 3.88 -2.31
CA ALA A 98 -12.73 2.97 -1.17
C ALA A 98 -11.42 2.91 -0.37
N GLU A 99 -10.25 2.90 -1.03
CA GLU A 99 -8.95 3.00 -0.35
C GLU A 99 -8.83 4.28 0.48
N PHE A 100 -9.24 5.42 -0.09
CA PHE A 100 -9.24 6.72 0.61
C PHE A 100 -10.18 6.69 1.82
N VAL A 101 -11.44 6.27 1.63
CA VAL A 101 -12.42 6.20 2.72
C VAL A 101 -11.99 5.21 3.81
N SER A 102 -11.35 4.09 3.45
CA SER A 102 -10.81 3.15 4.41
C SER A 102 -9.71 3.76 5.28
N ALA A 103 -8.91 4.69 4.75
CA ALA A 103 -7.86 5.34 5.50
C ALA A 103 -8.39 6.44 6.43
N PHE A 104 -9.39 7.19 5.96
CA PHE A 104 -10.06 8.25 6.69
C PHE A 104 -11.46 7.80 7.15
N ASN A 105 -11.55 6.65 7.81
CA ASN A 105 -12.83 5.99 8.09
C ASN A 105 -13.59 6.63 9.27
N PHE A 106 -14.09 7.85 9.06
CA PHE A 106 -14.93 8.58 10.02
C PHE A 106 -16.26 7.88 10.30
N ALA A 107 -16.81 7.14 9.32
CA ALA A 107 -18.04 6.38 9.52
C ALA A 107 -17.89 5.30 10.60
N ALA A 108 -16.78 4.56 10.61
CA ALA A 108 -16.53 3.51 11.60
C ALA A 108 -15.90 4.03 12.90
N ASN A 109 -15.04 5.05 12.81
CA ASN A 109 -14.16 5.46 13.91
C ASN A 109 -14.47 6.85 14.48
N GLY A 110 -15.42 7.59 13.88
CA GLY A 110 -15.79 8.94 14.32
C GLY A 110 -14.59 9.87 14.47
N ALA A 111 -14.50 10.54 15.61
CA ALA A 111 -13.45 11.50 15.94
C ALA A 111 -12.04 10.90 16.04
N ASP A 112 -11.94 9.58 16.14
CA ASP A 112 -10.67 8.89 16.22
C ASP A 112 -10.13 8.48 14.85
N ALA A 113 -10.84 8.68 13.74
CA ALA A 113 -10.43 8.18 12.42
C ALA A 113 -8.97 8.50 12.04
N THR A 114 -8.47 9.69 12.42
CA THR A 114 -7.10 10.16 12.12
C THR A 114 -6.03 9.73 13.13
N ILE A 115 -6.45 9.09 14.22
CA ILE A 115 -5.57 8.53 15.29
C ILE A 115 -5.86 7.06 15.61
N TYR A 116 -6.82 6.45 14.90
CA TYR A 116 -7.26 5.08 15.08
C TYR A 116 -6.18 4.08 14.69
N ASN A 117 -5.88 3.15 15.60
CA ASN A 117 -5.04 2.00 15.39
C ASN A 117 -5.82 0.77 15.86
N LYS A 118 -5.91 -0.27 15.01
CA LYS A 118 -6.69 -1.47 15.38
C LYS A 118 -6.16 -2.09 16.67
N THR A 119 -4.84 -2.23 16.78
CA THR A 119 -4.18 -2.81 17.94
C THR A 119 -4.48 -2.04 19.24
N GLN A 120 -4.68 -0.73 19.19
CA GLN A 120 -4.95 0.06 20.39
C GLN A 120 -6.45 0.22 20.67
N GLN A 121 -7.25 0.64 19.68
CA GLN A 121 -8.67 0.95 19.88
C GLN A 121 -9.60 -0.26 19.65
N LEU A 122 -9.40 -1.05 18.59
CA LEU A 122 -10.27 -2.21 18.33
C LEU A 122 -10.11 -3.27 19.41
N VAL A 123 -8.86 -3.60 19.74
CA VAL A 123 -8.54 -4.66 20.71
C VAL A 123 -9.05 -4.30 22.11
N THR A 124 -8.89 -3.05 22.55
CA THR A 124 -9.40 -2.64 23.87
C THR A 124 -10.92 -2.58 23.92
N LYS A 125 -11.57 -2.08 22.86
CA LYS A 125 -13.03 -2.14 22.73
C LYS A 125 -13.53 -3.58 22.78
N ASN A 126 -12.92 -4.48 22.02
CA ASN A 126 -13.35 -5.87 21.98
C ASN A 126 -13.08 -6.59 23.31
N TYR A 127 -11.95 -6.31 23.97
CA TYR A 127 -11.68 -6.86 25.30
C TYR A 127 -12.77 -6.47 26.32
N ALA A 128 -13.21 -5.21 26.32
CA ALA A 128 -14.32 -4.77 27.18
C ALA A 128 -15.64 -5.53 26.87
N ILE A 129 -15.93 -5.78 25.59
CA ILE A 129 -17.09 -6.56 25.16
C ILE A 129 -16.97 -8.02 25.62
N GLN A 130 -15.81 -8.64 25.43
CA GLN A 130 -15.57 -10.04 25.83
C GLN A 130 -15.60 -10.22 27.35
N ALA A 131 -15.09 -9.25 28.10
CA ALA A 131 -15.23 -9.22 29.55
C ALA A 131 -16.72 -9.20 29.97
N GLN A 132 -17.55 -8.39 29.30
CA GLN A 132 -18.99 -8.35 29.56
C GLN A 132 -19.66 -9.70 29.25
N ILE A 133 -19.30 -10.33 28.13
CA ILE A 133 -19.82 -11.66 27.73
C ILE A 133 -19.44 -12.72 28.78
N ALA A 134 -18.22 -12.64 29.33
CA ALA A 134 -17.74 -13.51 30.40
C ALA A 134 -18.35 -13.20 31.79
N GLY A 135 -19.29 -12.25 31.88
CA GLY A 135 -19.97 -11.88 33.14
C GLY A 135 -19.18 -10.92 34.03
N LEU A 136 -18.10 -10.32 33.54
CA LEU A 136 -17.34 -9.29 34.25
C LEU A 136 -17.90 -7.90 33.95
N ASP A 137 -17.86 -7.00 34.92
CA ASP A 137 -18.13 -5.58 34.69
C ASP A 137 -16.98 -4.96 33.86
N PRO A 138 -17.24 -4.42 32.65
CA PRO A 138 -16.22 -3.73 31.85
C PRO A 138 -15.59 -2.53 32.56
N ASN A 139 -16.27 -1.96 33.56
CA ASN A 139 -15.77 -0.85 34.36
C ASN A 139 -15.06 -1.27 35.64
N SER A 140 -14.92 -2.57 35.90
CA SER A 140 -14.21 -3.11 37.05
C SER A 140 -12.75 -2.66 37.08
N ALA A 141 -12.19 -2.58 38.29
CA ALA A 141 -10.77 -2.26 38.48
C ALA A 141 -9.85 -3.24 37.75
N TYR A 142 -10.26 -4.51 37.65
CA TYR A 142 -9.53 -5.55 36.92
C TYR A 142 -9.45 -5.24 35.41
N VAL A 143 -10.59 -5.08 34.73
CA VAL A 143 -10.63 -4.81 33.27
C VAL A 143 -9.89 -3.52 32.93
N LYS A 144 -10.07 -2.47 33.74
CA LYS A 144 -9.33 -1.21 33.59
C LYS A 144 -7.83 -1.38 33.79
N GLY A 145 -7.41 -2.18 34.77
CA GLY A 145 -6.01 -2.48 35.04
C GLY A 145 -5.33 -3.21 33.88
N GLU A 146 -5.99 -4.23 33.33
CA GLU A 146 -5.51 -4.95 32.15
C GLU A 146 -5.43 -4.04 30.91
N THR A 147 -6.47 -3.24 30.67
CA THR A 147 -6.50 -2.26 29.55
C THR A 147 -5.37 -1.25 29.67
N THR A 148 -5.12 -0.75 30.89
CA THR A 148 -4.05 0.23 31.17
C THR A 148 -2.68 -0.37 30.91
N TYR A 149 -2.44 -1.61 31.38
CA TYR A 149 -1.19 -2.30 31.12
C TYR A 149 -0.98 -2.55 29.63
N TYR A 150 -2.03 -2.98 28.93
CA TYR A 150 -1.99 -3.26 27.50
C TYR A 150 -1.60 -2.00 26.71
N LEU A 151 -2.31 -0.89 26.89
CA LEU A 151 -2.02 0.37 26.18
C LEU A 151 -0.62 0.91 26.49
N ALA A 152 -0.12 0.75 27.72
CA ALA A 152 1.20 1.23 28.11
C ALA A 152 2.38 0.44 27.51
N ASN A 153 2.12 -0.77 27.00
CA ASN A 153 3.17 -1.68 26.53
C ASN A 153 3.02 -2.13 25.08
N ILE A 154 1.81 -2.10 24.52
CA ILE A 154 1.57 -2.64 23.18
C ILE A 154 2.31 -1.86 22.09
N THR A 155 2.49 -0.55 22.25
CA THR A 155 3.23 0.30 21.30
C THR A 155 4.73 0.00 21.25
N LYS A 156 5.25 -0.80 22.19
CA LYS A 156 6.65 -1.24 22.22
C LYS A 156 6.86 -2.56 21.47
N VAL A 157 5.77 -3.28 21.14
CA VAL A 157 5.81 -4.55 20.43
C VAL A 157 6.05 -4.28 18.94
N LYS A 158 7.12 -4.88 18.40
CA LYS A 158 7.55 -4.70 17.01
C LYS A 158 7.46 -5.98 16.19
N SER A 159 7.21 -7.12 16.82
CA SER A 159 7.15 -8.41 16.14
C SER A 159 6.12 -9.34 16.77
N ILE A 160 5.79 -10.40 16.03
CA ILE A 160 4.97 -11.51 16.52
C ILE A 160 5.61 -12.13 17.77
N ASP A 161 6.94 -12.31 17.75
CA ASP A 161 7.66 -12.91 18.87
C ASP A 161 7.66 -11.98 20.11
N ASP A 162 7.74 -10.66 19.94
CA ASP A 162 7.57 -9.70 21.04
C ASP A 162 6.17 -9.79 21.68
N LEU A 163 5.12 -9.92 20.85
CA LEU A 163 3.75 -10.07 21.33
C LEU A 163 3.58 -11.39 22.12
N MET A 164 4.04 -12.49 21.54
CA MET A 164 3.84 -13.84 22.09
C MET A 164 4.72 -14.13 23.32
N SER A 165 5.88 -13.49 23.43
CA SER A 165 6.77 -13.64 24.58
C SER A 165 6.25 -12.90 25.82
N ASN A 166 5.43 -11.85 25.65
CA ASN A 166 4.74 -11.18 26.75
C ASN A 166 3.39 -11.87 27.03
N SER A 167 3.37 -12.77 28.02
CA SER A 167 2.19 -13.57 28.39
C SER A 167 0.94 -12.71 28.69
N ARG A 168 1.11 -11.53 29.26
CA ARG A 168 0.01 -10.62 29.60
C ARG A 168 -0.56 -9.94 28.36
N LEU A 169 0.29 -9.45 27.46
CA LEU A 169 -0.16 -8.88 26.18
C LEU A 169 -0.80 -9.93 25.28
N TYR A 170 -0.19 -11.12 25.20
CA TYR A 170 -0.72 -12.25 24.44
C TYR A 170 -2.10 -12.68 24.93
N THR A 171 -2.27 -12.84 26.25
CA THR A 171 -3.56 -13.21 26.85
C THR A 171 -4.62 -12.13 26.60
N TYR A 172 -4.25 -10.86 26.78
CA TYR A 172 -5.17 -9.75 26.50
C TYR A 172 -5.62 -9.73 25.03
N ALA A 173 -4.67 -9.93 24.11
CA ALA A 173 -4.93 -9.97 22.68
C ALA A 173 -5.91 -11.10 22.33
N LEU A 174 -5.64 -12.34 22.76
CA LEU A 174 -6.52 -13.49 22.49
C LEU A 174 -7.90 -13.31 23.11
N ALA A 175 -7.96 -12.90 24.38
CA ALA A 175 -9.21 -12.67 25.09
C ALA A 175 -10.09 -11.61 24.39
N SER A 176 -9.49 -10.61 23.76
CA SER A 176 -10.24 -9.60 22.99
C SER A 176 -10.98 -10.18 21.78
N PHE A 177 -10.58 -11.34 21.27
CA PHE A 177 -11.27 -12.04 20.18
C PHE A 177 -12.05 -13.27 20.66
N GLY A 178 -12.18 -13.45 21.98
CA GLY A 178 -12.87 -14.61 22.57
C GLY A 178 -12.05 -15.90 22.55
N LEU A 179 -10.73 -15.81 22.33
CA LEU A 179 -9.81 -16.94 22.38
C LEU A 179 -9.19 -17.06 23.77
N ASP A 180 -9.04 -18.29 24.27
CA ASP A 180 -8.42 -18.56 25.57
C ASP A 180 -6.95 -18.96 25.41
N SER A 181 -6.05 -18.12 25.91
CA SER A 181 -4.60 -18.36 25.83
C SER A 181 -4.12 -19.60 26.55
N ALA A 182 -4.93 -20.18 27.46
CA ALA A 182 -4.63 -21.43 28.13
C ALA A 182 -4.94 -22.67 27.28
N THR A 183 -5.85 -22.56 26.31
CA THR A 183 -6.27 -23.68 25.45
C THR A 183 -5.76 -23.58 24.02
N GLU A 184 -5.46 -22.37 23.54
CA GLU A 184 -4.96 -22.16 22.19
C GLU A 184 -3.56 -22.75 21.97
N ASP A 185 -3.38 -23.41 20.82
CA ASP A 185 -2.08 -23.85 20.34
C ASP A 185 -1.23 -22.63 19.90
N LYS A 186 -0.12 -22.40 20.59
CA LYS A 186 0.78 -21.28 20.30
C LYS A 186 1.37 -21.32 18.89
N ASP A 187 1.67 -22.50 18.36
CA ASP A 187 2.23 -22.64 17.00
C ASP A 187 1.15 -22.36 15.95
N LEU A 188 -0.11 -22.68 16.24
CA LEU A 188 -1.24 -22.26 15.40
C LEU A 188 -1.37 -20.73 15.39
N ILE A 189 -1.40 -20.09 16.56
CA ILE A 189 -1.53 -18.63 16.65
C ILE A 189 -0.36 -17.92 15.97
N LYS A 190 0.87 -18.42 16.12
CA LYS A 190 2.04 -17.90 15.41
C LYS A 190 1.84 -17.95 13.90
N ARG A 191 1.39 -19.09 13.35
CA ARG A 191 1.13 -19.24 11.90
C ARG A 191 -0.01 -18.36 11.41
N VAL A 192 -1.05 -18.17 12.22
CA VAL A 192 -2.17 -17.26 11.93
C VAL A 192 -1.67 -15.81 11.79
N LEU A 193 -0.85 -15.35 12.74
CA LEU A 193 -0.28 -13.99 12.70
C LEU A 193 0.75 -13.82 11.58
N GLN A 194 1.58 -14.83 11.31
CA GLN A 194 2.58 -14.81 10.25
C GLN A 194 1.96 -14.79 8.85
N GLY A 195 0.86 -15.52 8.64
CA GLY A 195 0.18 -15.59 7.35
C GLY A 195 -0.71 -14.36 7.07
N GLY A 196 -1.10 -13.61 8.09
CA GLY A 196 -1.97 -12.45 7.95
C GLY A 196 -3.31 -12.77 7.30
N VAL A 197 -3.93 -11.75 6.70
CA VAL A 197 -5.27 -11.84 6.06
C VAL A 197 -5.27 -11.46 4.58
N ARG A 198 -4.13 -11.10 4.00
CA ARG A 198 -4.04 -10.65 2.61
C ARG A 198 -4.11 -11.82 1.62
N ASP A 199 -3.42 -12.92 1.92
CA ASP A 199 -3.49 -14.14 1.12
C ASP A 199 -4.80 -14.89 1.41
N PRO A 200 -5.69 -15.09 0.41
CA PRO A 200 -6.91 -15.91 0.58
C PRO A 200 -6.63 -17.33 1.07
N HIS A 201 -5.42 -17.83 0.85
CA HIS A 201 -4.95 -19.15 1.26
C HIS A 201 -4.18 -19.17 2.58
N SER A 202 -4.09 -18.02 3.28
CA SER A 202 -3.48 -17.94 4.61
C SER A 202 -4.22 -18.85 5.61
N VAL A 203 -3.51 -19.24 6.67
CA VAL A 203 -4.10 -20.06 7.74
C VAL A 203 -5.34 -19.40 8.30
N ALA A 204 -5.26 -18.10 8.60
CA ALA A 204 -6.36 -17.32 9.17
C ALA A 204 -7.61 -17.31 8.26
N ASN A 205 -7.43 -17.16 6.94
CA ASN A 205 -8.54 -17.10 5.99
C ASN A 205 -9.19 -18.46 5.72
N LYS A 206 -8.43 -19.55 5.80
CA LYS A 206 -8.93 -20.93 5.64
C LYS A 206 -9.72 -21.45 6.83
N MET A 207 -9.59 -20.82 8.00
CA MET A 207 -10.30 -21.27 9.21
C MET A 207 -11.80 -21.00 9.13
N THR A 208 -12.57 -21.97 9.65
CA THR A 208 -14.02 -21.83 9.80
C THR A 208 -14.36 -20.78 10.85
N ASP A 209 -13.65 -20.81 11.99
CA ASP A 209 -13.76 -19.77 13.00
C ASP A 209 -13.08 -18.48 12.53
N LYS A 210 -13.87 -17.39 12.48
CA LYS A 210 -13.45 -16.08 11.99
C LYS A 210 -12.73 -15.25 13.03
N THR A 211 -12.68 -15.68 14.29
CA THR A 211 -11.92 -15.02 15.36
C THR A 211 -10.42 -14.96 15.03
N TYR A 212 -9.86 -16.01 14.42
CA TYR A 212 -8.45 -16.05 14.00
C TYR A 212 -8.13 -15.04 12.89
N ALA A 213 -9.01 -14.90 11.90
CA ALA A 213 -8.89 -13.87 10.88
C ALA A 213 -9.03 -12.47 11.47
N ALA A 214 -9.93 -12.28 12.44
CA ALA A 214 -10.06 -11.00 13.15
C ALA A 214 -8.80 -10.65 13.95
N LEU A 215 -8.21 -11.62 14.66
CA LEU A 215 -6.95 -11.47 15.38
C LEU A 215 -5.81 -11.09 14.42
N ALA A 216 -5.63 -11.85 13.35
CA ALA A 216 -4.61 -11.56 12.33
C ALA A 216 -4.82 -10.19 11.65
N SER A 217 -6.07 -9.77 11.45
CA SER A 217 -6.39 -8.45 10.89
C SER A 217 -6.06 -7.30 11.83
N ALA A 218 -6.21 -7.50 13.14
CA ALA A 218 -5.87 -6.51 14.16
C ALA A 218 -4.35 -6.40 14.36
N PHE A 219 -3.67 -7.55 14.43
CA PHE A 219 -2.23 -7.67 14.60
C PHE A 219 -1.54 -8.06 13.28
N ASN A 220 -1.76 -7.27 12.24
CA ASN A 220 -1.31 -7.60 10.89
C ASN A 220 0.19 -7.32 10.67
N PHE A 221 1.03 -8.10 11.34
CA PHE A 221 2.50 -8.05 11.21
C PHE A 221 2.99 -8.44 9.82
N GLU A 222 2.24 -9.29 9.10
CA GLU A 222 2.52 -9.62 7.70
C GLU A 222 2.52 -8.37 6.82
N ALA A 223 1.52 -7.51 6.96
CA ALA A 223 1.39 -6.31 6.14
C ALA A 223 2.24 -5.12 6.63
N TYR A 224 2.40 -4.98 7.95
CA TYR A 224 2.92 -3.72 8.54
C TYR A 224 4.22 -3.88 9.34
N GLY A 225 4.69 -5.10 9.56
CA GLY A 225 5.93 -5.36 10.30
C GLY A 225 5.95 -4.66 11.67
N GLU A 226 7.05 -3.97 11.96
CA GLU A 226 7.25 -3.25 13.24
C GLU A 226 6.21 -2.17 13.53
N ASN A 227 5.54 -1.65 12.50
CA ASN A 227 4.57 -0.57 12.66
C ASN A 227 3.17 -1.06 13.04
N THR A 228 2.92 -2.37 13.10
CA THR A 228 1.58 -2.96 13.35
C THR A 228 0.86 -2.36 14.56
N THR A 229 1.59 -2.07 15.64
CA THR A 229 1.03 -1.59 16.91
C THR A 229 0.87 -0.07 16.98
N THR A 230 1.41 0.66 16.00
CA THR A 230 1.45 2.13 15.96
C THR A 230 0.88 2.72 14.66
N ILE A 231 0.65 1.91 13.64
CA ILE A 231 0.20 2.35 12.32
C ILE A 231 -1.18 3.00 12.37
N ASN A 232 -1.29 4.16 11.74
CA ASN A 232 -2.56 4.80 11.43
C ASN A 232 -2.61 5.08 9.91
N PRO A 233 -3.58 4.54 9.17
CA PRO A 233 -3.67 4.72 7.72
C PRO A 233 -3.71 6.19 7.24
N ALA A 234 -4.27 7.10 8.03
CA ALA A 234 -4.37 8.52 7.72
C ALA A 234 -3.06 9.31 8.00
N GLN A 235 -2.02 8.70 8.57
CA GLN A 235 -0.76 9.37 8.91
C GLN A 235 0.36 8.94 7.94
N GLN A 236 1.40 8.25 8.43
CA GLN A 236 2.57 7.89 7.65
C GLN A 236 2.24 7.12 6.35
N PRO A 237 1.30 6.14 6.33
CA PRO A 237 0.93 5.47 5.08
C PRO A 237 0.36 6.42 4.02
N THR A 238 -0.35 7.49 4.42
CA THR A 238 -0.79 8.53 3.48
C THR A 238 0.39 9.37 2.98
N VAL A 239 1.37 9.67 3.84
CA VAL A 239 2.60 10.35 3.44
C VAL A 239 3.41 9.50 2.45
N ASP A 240 3.59 8.22 2.73
CA ASP A 240 4.32 7.29 1.86
C ASP A 240 3.66 7.21 0.47
N LYS A 241 2.32 7.13 0.46
CA LYS A 241 1.52 7.19 -0.77
C LYS A 241 1.70 8.52 -1.52
N TYR A 242 1.70 9.65 -0.82
CA TYR A 242 1.96 10.97 -1.40
C TYR A 242 3.35 11.06 -2.03
N MET A 243 4.40 10.60 -1.34
CA MET A 243 5.76 10.60 -1.86
C MET A 243 5.87 9.75 -3.11
N ARG A 244 5.31 8.55 -3.07
CA ARG A 244 5.32 7.62 -4.20
C ARG A 244 4.54 8.17 -5.39
N GLN A 245 3.38 8.78 -5.16
CA GLN A 245 2.60 9.44 -6.21
C GLN A 245 3.37 10.60 -6.85
N THR A 246 4.00 11.44 -6.03
CA THR A 246 4.78 12.59 -6.51
C THR A 246 6.00 12.12 -7.31
N LEU A 247 6.69 11.07 -6.87
CA LEU A 247 7.77 10.45 -7.63
C LEU A 247 7.32 9.96 -9.01
N GLU A 248 6.16 9.29 -9.07
CA GLU A 248 5.58 8.76 -10.30
C GLU A 248 5.21 9.89 -11.28
N GLU A 249 4.63 10.98 -10.79
CA GLU A 249 4.27 12.16 -11.58
C GLU A 249 5.51 12.91 -12.08
N ASP A 250 6.49 13.18 -11.22
CA ASP A 250 7.75 13.83 -11.59
C ASP A 250 8.50 13.02 -12.66
N ALA A 251 8.55 11.70 -12.51
CA ALA A 251 9.11 10.82 -13.53
C ALA A 251 8.31 10.87 -14.84
N GLY A 252 6.98 10.96 -14.76
CA GLY A 252 6.08 11.05 -15.91
C GLY A 252 6.23 12.32 -16.73
N GLN A 253 6.56 13.45 -16.09
CA GLN A 253 6.86 14.71 -16.79
C GLN A 253 8.05 14.56 -17.74
N ALA A 254 9.03 13.73 -17.38
CA ALA A 254 10.17 13.42 -18.24
C ALA A 254 9.88 12.27 -19.22
N ASN A 255 9.21 11.20 -18.75
CA ASN A 255 8.91 10.02 -19.55
C ASN A 255 7.66 9.28 -19.01
N GLN A 256 6.56 9.35 -19.78
CA GLN A 256 5.30 8.70 -19.42
C GLN A 256 5.42 7.17 -19.26
N GLY A 257 6.30 6.51 -20.02
CA GLY A 257 6.57 5.08 -19.88
C GLY A 257 7.18 4.73 -18.52
N VAL A 258 8.03 5.62 -17.97
CA VAL A 258 8.58 5.44 -16.62
C VAL A 258 7.49 5.55 -15.56
N ARG A 259 6.58 6.53 -15.68
CA ARG A 259 5.42 6.66 -14.77
C ARG A 259 4.56 5.41 -14.78
N LEU A 260 4.21 4.91 -15.97
CA LEU A 260 3.42 3.68 -16.12
C LEU A 260 4.13 2.47 -15.48
N ALA A 261 5.45 2.34 -15.67
CA ALA A 261 6.22 1.25 -15.08
C ALA A 261 6.24 1.33 -13.54
N LEU A 262 6.48 2.51 -12.96
CA LEU A 262 6.50 2.73 -11.51
C LEU A 262 5.13 2.52 -10.87
N TYR A 263 4.06 2.96 -11.55
CA TYR A 263 2.69 2.76 -11.13
C TYR A 263 2.32 1.27 -11.12
N PHE A 264 2.69 0.55 -12.20
CA PHE A 264 2.46 -0.88 -12.30
C PHE A 264 3.23 -1.65 -11.23
N ASP A 265 4.52 -1.35 -11.04
CA ASP A 265 5.36 -1.91 -9.97
C ASP A 265 4.71 -1.78 -8.59
N ARG A 266 4.13 -0.61 -8.30
CA ARG A 266 3.46 -0.34 -7.02
C ARG A 266 2.17 -1.15 -6.84
N LYS A 267 1.35 -1.26 -7.90
CA LYS A 267 0.00 -1.83 -7.82
C LYS A 267 -0.02 -3.34 -8.07
N ALA A 268 0.90 -3.86 -8.88
CA ALA A 268 0.99 -5.26 -9.30
C ALA A 268 0.85 -6.29 -8.17
N PRO A 269 1.50 -6.15 -6.99
CA PRO A 269 1.40 -7.14 -5.92
C PRO A 269 0.01 -7.27 -5.28
N THR A 270 -0.88 -6.31 -5.52
CA THR A 270 -2.24 -6.29 -4.97
C THR A 270 -3.30 -6.80 -5.94
N ILE A 271 -2.91 -7.07 -7.19
CA ILE A 271 -3.81 -7.51 -8.25
C ILE A 271 -4.09 -9.00 -8.07
N THR A 272 -5.36 -9.38 -8.07
CA THR A 272 -5.77 -10.79 -7.95
C THR A 272 -6.57 -11.28 -9.15
N SER A 273 -7.05 -10.36 -10.00
CA SER A 273 -7.86 -10.67 -11.16
C SER A 273 -7.48 -9.82 -12.37
N TRP A 274 -7.58 -10.40 -13.58
CA TRP A 274 -7.38 -9.65 -14.83
C TRP A 274 -8.44 -8.55 -15.01
N TYR A 275 -9.60 -8.69 -14.38
CA TYR A 275 -10.60 -7.64 -14.32
C TYR A 275 -10.12 -6.43 -13.51
N ASP A 276 -9.31 -6.63 -12.47
CA ASP A 276 -8.69 -5.52 -11.72
C ASP A 276 -7.69 -4.76 -12.60
N VAL A 277 -6.92 -5.48 -13.42
CA VAL A 277 -6.01 -4.88 -14.42
C VAL A 277 -6.80 -4.07 -15.45
N LEU A 278 -7.89 -4.62 -15.97
CA LEU A 278 -8.71 -3.97 -17.00
C LEU A 278 -9.53 -2.79 -16.47
N ALA A 279 -9.85 -2.77 -15.18
CA ALA A 279 -10.52 -1.65 -14.52
C ALA A 279 -9.63 -0.41 -14.37
N ASP A 280 -8.30 -0.57 -14.44
CA ASP A 280 -7.33 0.50 -14.38
C ASP A 280 -6.66 0.72 -15.74
N THR A 281 -6.88 1.91 -16.33
CA THR A 281 -6.40 2.23 -17.67
C THR A 281 -4.87 2.22 -17.79
N ALA A 282 -4.14 2.57 -16.72
CA ALA A 282 -2.69 2.53 -16.70
C ALA A 282 -2.18 1.09 -16.65
N LEU A 283 -2.78 0.23 -15.81
CA LEU A 283 -2.42 -1.19 -15.73
C LEU A 283 -2.71 -1.91 -17.05
N ALA A 284 -3.90 -1.71 -17.61
CA ALA A 284 -4.29 -2.28 -18.91
C ALA A 284 -3.38 -1.80 -20.06
N SER A 285 -2.92 -0.54 -20.02
CA SER A 285 -1.98 -0.01 -21.02
C SER A 285 -0.62 -0.72 -20.98
N VAL A 286 -0.09 -0.96 -19.79
CA VAL A 286 1.18 -1.67 -19.59
C VAL A 286 1.09 -3.10 -20.13
N VAL A 287 0.05 -3.84 -19.78
CA VAL A 287 -0.15 -5.23 -20.23
C VAL A 287 -0.31 -5.31 -21.74
N ARG A 288 -1.13 -4.43 -22.35
CA ARG A 288 -1.30 -4.38 -23.81
C ARG A 288 0.02 -4.08 -24.53
N THR A 289 0.81 -3.15 -24.00
CA THR A 289 2.12 -2.82 -24.55
C THR A 289 3.08 -4.00 -24.53
N VAL A 290 3.14 -4.76 -23.42
CA VAL A 290 4.00 -5.96 -23.30
C VAL A 290 3.58 -7.05 -24.29
N LEU A 291 2.27 -7.21 -24.50
CA LEU A 291 1.69 -8.17 -25.44
C LEU A 291 1.72 -7.69 -26.90
N GLY A 292 2.16 -6.46 -27.17
CA GLY A 292 2.19 -5.87 -28.51
C GLY A 292 0.80 -5.66 -29.11
N LEU A 293 -0.20 -5.45 -28.26
CA LEU A 293 -1.58 -5.22 -28.67
C LEU A 293 -1.81 -3.73 -28.98
N PRO A 294 -2.54 -3.40 -30.07
CA PRO A 294 -2.84 -2.02 -30.42
C PRO A 294 -3.83 -1.39 -29.44
N ASP A 295 -3.87 -0.05 -29.38
CA ASP A 295 -4.78 0.68 -28.49
C ASP A 295 -6.26 0.37 -28.75
N SER A 296 -6.62 0.10 -30.01
CA SER A 296 -7.98 -0.31 -30.41
C SER A 296 -8.45 -1.59 -29.71
N PHE A 297 -7.53 -2.42 -29.22
CA PHE A 297 -7.87 -3.63 -28.47
C PHE A 297 -8.63 -3.33 -27.17
N ALA A 298 -8.48 -2.13 -26.57
CA ALA A 298 -9.28 -1.75 -25.40
C ALA A 298 -10.79 -1.67 -25.67
N THR A 299 -11.21 -1.56 -26.93
CA THR A 299 -12.63 -1.54 -27.31
C THR A 299 -13.23 -2.94 -27.46
N ALA A 300 -12.41 -3.99 -27.40
CA ALA A 300 -12.90 -5.36 -27.43
C ALA A 300 -13.71 -5.69 -26.17
N ASP A 301 -14.51 -6.73 -26.26
CA ASP A 301 -15.25 -7.27 -25.12
C ASP A 301 -14.31 -7.59 -23.94
N VAL A 302 -14.67 -7.15 -22.74
CA VAL A 302 -13.81 -7.23 -21.54
C VAL A 302 -13.44 -8.68 -21.20
N ASP A 303 -14.38 -9.62 -21.36
CA ASP A 303 -14.11 -11.04 -21.09
C ASP A 303 -13.11 -11.61 -22.09
N LYS A 304 -13.19 -11.20 -23.36
CA LYS A 304 -12.20 -11.58 -24.37
C LYS A 304 -10.82 -10.97 -24.10
N GLN A 305 -10.77 -9.74 -23.60
CA GLN A 305 -9.50 -9.12 -23.20
C GLN A 305 -8.87 -9.89 -22.03
N ALA A 306 -9.65 -10.18 -20.98
CA ALA A 306 -9.20 -10.93 -19.81
C ALA A 306 -8.71 -12.34 -20.20
N GLN A 307 -9.48 -13.06 -21.03
CA GLN A 307 -9.13 -14.39 -21.50
C GLN A 307 -7.82 -14.39 -22.31
N LEU A 308 -7.59 -13.37 -23.15
CA LEU A 308 -6.34 -13.25 -23.88
C LEU A 308 -5.16 -13.00 -22.93
N PHE A 309 -5.33 -12.16 -21.91
CA PHE A 309 -4.27 -11.88 -20.93
C PHE A 309 -3.93 -13.15 -20.16
N GLU A 310 -4.93 -13.88 -19.67
CA GLU A 310 -4.77 -15.15 -18.95
C GLU A 310 -4.06 -16.23 -19.79
N GLN A 311 -4.34 -16.31 -21.09
CA GLN A 311 -3.64 -17.23 -21.99
C GLN A 311 -2.17 -16.89 -22.21
N LYS A 312 -1.75 -15.65 -21.96
CA LYS A 312 -0.41 -15.14 -22.29
C LYS A 312 0.45 -14.87 -21.08
N LEU A 313 -0.16 -14.62 -19.92
CA LEU A 313 0.50 -14.20 -18.69
C LEU A 313 -0.17 -14.90 -17.50
N ASP A 314 0.65 -15.31 -16.53
CA ASP A 314 0.17 -15.75 -15.23
C ASP A 314 0.09 -14.53 -14.31
N ILE A 315 -1.09 -14.25 -13.78
CA ILE A 315 -1.30 -13.09 -12.90
C ILE A 315 -0.54 -13.23 -11.58
N SER A 316 -0.30 -14.46 -11.14
CA SER A 316 0.44 -14.73 -9.90
C SER A 316 1.92 -14.32 -10.00
N ASP A 317 2.45 -14.20 -11.21
CA ASP A 317 3.80 -13.71 -11.46
C ASP A 317 3.99 -12.24 -11.02
N PHE A 318 2.90 -11.46 -10.92
CA PHE A 318 2.96 -10.06 -10.46
C PHE A 318 3.16 -9.91 -8.96
N SER A 319 2.98 -10.98 -8.18
CA SER A 319 3.33 -11.02 -6.76
C SER A 319 4.79 -11.40 -6.51
N ASP A 320 5.49 -11.95 -7.52
CA ASP A 320 6.91 -12.30 -7.45
C ASP A 320 7.77 -11.11 -7.92
N PRO A 321 8.62 -10.52 -7.05
CA PRO A 321 9.40 -9.34 -7.39
C PRO A 321 10.37 -9.54 -8.57
N GLU A 322 10.92 -10.74 -8.75
CA GLU A 322 11.85 -11.02 -9.86
C GLU A 322 11.10 -11.14 -11.18
N LYS A 323 9.97 -11.83 -11.18
CA LYS A 323 9.13 -11.99 -12.38
C LYS A 323 8.51 -10.65 -12.78
N LEU A 324 8.01 -9.88 -11.82
CA LEU A 324 7.54 -8.52 -12.04
C LEU A 324 8.64 -7.62 -12.62
N GLY A 325 9.87 -7.70 -12.08
CA GLY A 325 11.02 -6.96 -12.62
C GLY A 325 11.34 -7.31 -14.08
N LYS A 326 11.28 -8.60 -14.46
CA LYS A 326 11.44 -9.04 -15.85
C LYS A 326 10.31 -8.55 -16.75
N PHE A 327 9.06 -8.60 -16.27
CA PHE A 327 7.90 -8.08 -16.98
C PHE A 327 8.03 -6.58 -17.27
N LEU A 328 8.43 -5.78 -16.27
CA LEU A 328 8.62 -4.33 -16.42
C LEU A 328 9.83 -3.96 -17.27
N THR A 329 10.88 -4.78 -17.26
CA THR A 329 12.00 -4.66 -18.21
C THR A 329 11.52 -4.82 -19.65
N ARG A 330 10.68 -5.83 -19.92
CA ARG A 330 10.07 -6.02 -21.24
C ARG A 330 9.14 -4.85 -21.60
N PHE A 331 8.31 -4.40 -20.66
CA PHE A 331 7.41 -3.26 -20.87
C PHE A 331 8.18 -2.00 -21.28
N THR A 332 9.15 -1.58 -20.47
CA THR A 332 9.91 -0.34 -20.70
C THR A 332 10.69 -0.37 -22.00
N SER A 333 11.17 -1.55 -22.41
CA SER A 333 11.83 -1.75 -23.71
C SER A 333 10.85 -1.63 -24.89
N MET A 334 9.69 -2.29 -24.81
CA MET A 334 8.62 -2.20 -25.83
C MET A 334 8.04 -0.79 -25.93
N TYR A 335 7.89 -0.12 -24.80
CA TYR A 335 7.41 1.26 -24.75
C TYR A 335 8.38 2.21 -25.45
N GLU A 336 9.69 2.09 -25.19
CA GLU A 336 10.72 2.90 -25.84
C GLU A 336 10.76 2.71 -27.37
N ILE A 337 10.53 1.48 -27.85
CA ILE A 337 10.46 1.20 -29.30
C ILE A 337 9.30 1.96 -29.95
N ASN A 338 8.15 2.01 -29.27
CA ASN A 338 6.94 2.67 -29.78
C ASN A 338 6.94 4.19 -29.52
N HIS A 339 7.70 4.66 -28.53
CA HIS A 339 7.79 6.05 -28.10
C HIS A 339 9.26 6.46 -27.88
N PRO A 340 10.05 6.58 -28.95
CA PRO A 340 11.48 6.83 -28.83
C PRO A 340 11.76 8.18 -28.16
N THR A 341 12.42 8.14 -27.00
CA THR A 341 12.84 9.30 -26.22
C THR A 341 14.31 9.70 -26.49
N SER A 342 15.05 8.84 -27.19
CA SER A 342 16.38 9.10 -27.74
C SER A 342 16.56 8.54 -29.16
N SER A 343 17.57 9.03 -29.88
CA SER A 343 17.90 8.58 -31.24
C SER A 343 18.23 7.07 -31.29
N ALA A 344 17.74 6.38 -32.33
CA ALA A 344 17.65 4.92 -32.50
C ALA A 344 18.91 4.06 -32.27
N VAL A 345 20.10 4.64 -32.12
CA VAL A 345 21.38 3.92 -32.01
C VAL A 345 21.56 3.23 -30.65
N THR A 346 20.77 3.60 -29.64
CA THR A 346 20.86 3.03 -28.26
C THR A 346 19.83 1.94 -27.97
N SER A 347 18.81 1.76 -28.80
CA SER A 347 17.70 0.83 -28.56
C SER A 347 18.10 -0.64 -28.74
N VAL A 348 19.04 -0.93 -29.64
CA VAL A 348 19.57 -2.29 -29.88
C VAL A 348 20.47 -2.74 -28.71
N SER A 349 21.18 -1.82 -28.07
CA SER A 349 22.03 -2.10 -26.90
C SER A 349 21.23 -2.62 -25.70
N VAL A 350 19.94 -2.26 -25.59
CA VAL A 350 19.02 -2.72 -24.52
C VAL A 350 18.69 -4.21 -24.67
N LEU A 351 18.59 -4.72 -25.89
CA LEU A 351 18.34 -6.14 -26.18
C LEU A 351 19.50 -7.05 -25.80
N PHE A 352 20.72 -6.50 -25.67
CA PHE A 352 21.95 -7.23 -25.36
C PHE A 352 22.60 -6.81 -24.04
N ALA A 353 21.98 -5.91 -23.27
CA ALA A 353 22.49 -5.50 -21.96
C ALA A 353 22.27 -6.62 -20.93
N GLN A 354 23.28 -7.49 -20.77
CA GLN A 354 23.40 -8.35 -19.59
C GLN A 354 23.49 -7.49 -18.32
N PRO A 355 23.12 -8.02 -17.13
CA PRO A 355 23.23 -7.27 -15.88
C PRO A 355 24.65 -6.72 -15.76
N LEU A 356 24.76 -5.39 -15.70
CA LEU A 356 26.04 -4.70 -15.60
C LEU A 356 26.74 -5.14 -14.32
N THR A 357 27.63 -6.13 -14.43
CA THR A 357 28.74 -6.29 -13.52
C THR A 357 29.48 -4.95 -13.51
N VAL A 358 29.60 -4.37 -12.32
CA VAL A 358 30.19 -3.06 -12.05
C VAL A 358 31.44 -2.82 -12.93
N GLY A 359 31.23 -2.12 -14.04
CA GLY A 359 32.28 -1.69 -14.94
C GLY A 359 32.72 -0.30 -14.51
N ILE A 360 34.00 -0.16 -14.20
CA ILE A 360 34.67 1.11 -13.94
C ILE A 360 34.31 2.09 -15.08
N SER A 361 33.81 3.29 -14.74
CA SER A 361 33.45 4.29 -15.75
C SER A 361 34.68 4.64 -16.60
N THR A 362 34.46 4.84 -17.89
CA THR A 362 35.50 5.32 -18.83
C THR A 362 36.12 6.63 -18.37
N ASP A 363 35.36 7.45 -17.65
CA ASP A 363 35.84 8.69 -17.03
C ASP A 363 36.82 8.42 -15.88
N LEU A 364 36.61 7.36 -15.09
CA LEU A 364 37.56 6.95 -14.03
C LEU A 364 38.85 6.37 -14.65
N MET A 365 38.75 5.64 -15.76
CA MET A 365 39.92 5.17 -16.50
C MET A 365 40.72 6.33 -17.12
N MET A 366 40.05 7.34 -17.69
CA MET A 366 40.72 8.55 -18.21
C MET A 366 41.32 9.41 -17.09
N ALA A 367 40.67 9.50 -15.92
CA ALA A 367 41.20 10.19 -14.76
C ALA A 367 42.45 9.51 -14.19
N MET A 368 42.50 8.17 -14.18
CA MET A 368 43.68 7.41 -13.76
C MET A 368 44.84 7.50 -14.76
N GLN A 369 44.56 7.65 -16.05
CA GLN A 369 45.59 7.83 -17.08
C GLN A 369 46.29 9.19 -16.98
N LYS A 370 45.61 10.20 -16.42
CA LYS A 370 46.18 11.54 -16.14
C LYS A 370 46.99 11.61 -14.84
N LEU A 371 46.96 10.57 -14.00
CA LEU A 371 47.72 10.47 -12.75
C LEU A 371 49.09 9.79 -12.91
N ARG A 372 49.48 9.45 -14.14
CA ARG A 372 50.85 9.06 -14.48
C ARG A 372 51.45 10.12 -15.39
N PHE A 373 51.97 11.19 -14.80
CA PHE A 373 53.26 11.83 -15.07
C PHE A 373 53.51 12.90 -14.01
#